data_AF-A0A8T3T7L5-F1
#
_entry.id   AF-A0A8T3T7L5-F1
#
_cell.length_a   1.000
_cell.length_b   1.000
_cell.length_c   1.000
_cell.angle_alpha   90.00
_cell.angle_beta   90.00
_cell.angle_gamma   90.00
#
_symmetry.space_group_name_H-M   'P 1'
#
loop_
_entity.id
_entity.type
_entity.pdbx_description
1 polymer ?
#
loop_
_entity_poly.entity_id
_entity_poly.type
_entity_poly.pdbx_seq_one_letter_code
_entity_poly.pdbx_strand_id
1 'polypeptide(L)'
;MGTAGRVTHVGRLVQGQYGLLAIGHDAGRCAGSCPGVATAWRSVNGDVWERTPDNAEVLVSEAISPAGGAGFAAVGDGQAWTSADGYSWTLAEAVHAPEGARVTDVSVVGDQLVAVGEVTDLAGNARPWVGHATVVERPLE
;
A
#
# COMPACT_ATOMS: atom_id res chain seq x y z
N MET A 1 -4.72 32.25 18.33
CA MET A 1 -5.08 30.82 18.38
C MET A 1 -4.50 30.17 17.13
N GLY A 2 -3.41 29.41 17.27
CA GLY A 2 -2.80 28.73 16.12
C GLY A 2 -3.61 27.49 15.77
N THR A 3 -4.01 27.35 14.51
CA THR A 3 -4.58 26.12 13.98
C THR A 3 -3.55 25.00 14.11
N ALA A 4 -3.83 24.01 14.95
CA ALA A 4 -2.96 22.86 15.12
C ALA A 4 -2.96 22.05 13.81
N GLY A 5 -1.81 21.99 13.12
CA GLY A 5 -1.68 21.25 11.86
C GLY A 5 -1.81 19.74 12.04
N ARG A 6 -2.41 19.06 11.06
CA ARG A 6 -2.30 17.60 10.88
C ARG A 6 -0.82 17.24 10.76
N VAL A 7 -0.40 16.17 11.42
CA VAL A 7 0.96 15.62 11.26
C VAL A 7 0.86 14.43 10.31
N THR A 8 1.57 14.52 9.21
CA THR A 8 1.66 13.46 8.21
C THR A 8 2.93 12.66 8.47
N HIS A 9 2.78 11.34 8.61
CA HIS A 9 3.89 10.41 8.71
C HIS A 9 4.04 9.66 7.39
N VAL A 10 5.15 9.86 6.69
CA VAL A 10 5.50 9.09 5.50
C VAL A 10 6.31 7.86 5.95
N GLY A 11 5.81 6.67 5.62
CA GLY A 11 6.43 5.39 6.02
C GLY A 11 7.29 4.77 4.92
N ARG A 12 6.93 4.96 3.65
CA ARG A 12 7.64 4.41 2.49
C ARG A 12 7.58 5.37 1.30
N LEU A 13 8.59 5.25 0.43
CA LEU A 13 8.74 6.01 -0.80
C LEU A 13 9.30 5.07 -1.87
N VAL A 14 8.68 5.08 -3.05
CA VAL A 14 9.17 4.36 -4.23
C VAL A 14 9.18 5.27 -5.46
N GLN A 15 10.07 4.96 -6.39
CA GLN A 15 10.10 5.58 -7.72
C GLN A 15 9.60 4.56 -8.75
N GLY A 16 8.64 4.97 -9.57
CA GLY A 16 8.15 4.23 -10.72
C GLY A 16 8.23 5.06 -11.99
N GLN A 17 7.66 4.54 -13.07
CA GLN A 17 7.70 5.19 -14.39
C GLN A 17 6.99 6.55 -14.42
N TYR A 18 6.06 6.81 -13.50
CA TYR A 18 5.28 8.05 -13.42
C TYR A 18 5.77 9.01 -12.34
N GLY A 19 6.97 8.78 -11.79
CA GLY A 19 7.56 9.58 -10.72
C GLY A 19 7.59 8.85 -9.38
N LEU A 20 7.43 9.59 -8.31
CA LEU A 20 7.50 9.15 -6.93
C LEU A 20 6.11 8.89 -6.36
N LEU A 21 6.03 7.85 -5.54
CA LEU A 21 4.85 7.50 -4.77
C LEU A 21 5.27 7.24 -3.32
N ALA A 22 4.64 7.96 -2.40
CA ALA A 22 4.85 7.85 -0.97
C ALA A 22 3.57 7.36 -0.31
N ILE A 23 3.71 6.53 0.72
CA ILE A 23 2.59 6.04 1.52
C ILE A 23 2.87 6.28 2.99
N GLY A 24 1.80 6.38 3.77
CA GLY A 24 1.89 6.70 5.17
C GLY A 24 0.53 6.92 5.79
N HIS A 25 0.49 7.68 6.87
CA HIS A 25 -0.74 7.97 7.57
C HIS A 25 -0.80 9.41 8.07
N ASP A 26 -2.00 9.98 8.04
CA ASP A 26 -2.30 11.22 8.72
C ASP A 26 -2.71 10.92 10.16
N ALA A 27 -1.90 11.38 11.12
CA ALA A 27 -2.29 11.37 12.51
C ALA A 27 -3.16 12.60 12.78
N GLY A 28 -4.45 12.36 13.10
CA GLY A 28 -5.23 13.33 13.85
C GLY A 28 -4.64 13.48 15.26
N ARG A 29 -4.71 14.66 15.88
CA ARG A 29 -4.43 14.79 17.33
C ARG A 29 -5.52 14.07 18.11
N CYS A 30 -5.39 12.78 18.29
CA CYS A 30 -6.12 12.02 19.29
C CYS A 30 -5.22 11.87 20.52
N ALA A 31 -5.78 11.99 21.72
CA ALA A 31 -5.04 11.83 22.97
C ALA A 31 -4.72 10.34 23.30
N GLY A 32 -4.41 9.53 22.28
CA GLY A 32 -4.21 8.08 22.36
C GLY A 32 -3.77 7.47 21.01
N SER A 33 -3.79 6.14 20.90
CA SER A 33 -3.57 5.44 19.63
C SER A 33 -4.75 5.71 18.69
N CYS A 34 -4.60 6.67 17.79
CA CYS A 34 -5.45 6.74 16.62
C CYS A 34 -4.79 5.91 15.52
N PRO A 35 -5.50 4.96 14.90
CA PRO A 35 -5.07 4.47 13.60
C PRO A 35 -5.06 5.71 12.68
N GLY A 36 -3.86 6.13 12.26
CA GLY A 36 -3.77 7.24 11.32
C GLY A 36 -4.53 6.88 10.05
N VAL A 37 -5.14 7.88 9.39
CA VAL A 37 -5.83 7.62 8.13
C VAL A 37 -4.77 7.33 7.08
N ALA A 38 -4.76 6.11 6.57
CA ALA A 38 -3.81 5.65 5.59
C ALA A 38 -3.95 6.49 4.31
N THR A 39 -2.84 6.90 3.72
CA THR A 39 -2.82 7.90 2.65
C THR A 39 -1.60 7.74 1.76
N ALA A 40 -1.77 8.13 0.49
CA ALA A 40 -0.73 8.10 -0.52
C ALA A 40 -0.52 9.48 -1.14
N TRP A 41 0.71 9.80 -1.49
CA TRP A 41 1.08 11.03 -2.19
C TRP A 41 1.95 10.73 -3.40
N ARG A 42 1.78 11.53 -4.45
CA ARG A 42 2.56 11.42 -5.67
C ARG A 42 3.38 12.68 -5.90
N SER A 43 4.54 12.52 -6.52
CA SER A 43 5.29 13.63 -7.07
C SER A 43 5.99 13.24 -8.35
N VAL A 44 5.96 14.09 -9.38
CA VAL A 44 6.72 13.84 -10.61
C VAL A 44 8.23 14.07 -10.43
N ASN A 45 8.62 14.93 -9.48
CA ASN A 45 9.99 15.43 -9.34
C ASN A 45 10.52 15.44 -7.89
N GLY A 46 9.67 15.16 -6.90
CA GLY A 46 10.01 15.22 -5.48
C GLY A 46 9.80 16.60 -4.84
N ASP A 47 9.51 17.64 -5.62
CA ASP A 47 9.34 19.01 -5.10
C ASP A 47 7.88 19.32 -4.75
N VAL A 48 6.96 18.89 -5.60
CA VAL A 48 5.51 19.13 -5.42
C VAL A 48 4.82 17.80 -5.22
N TRP A 49 4.11 17.68 -4.10
CA TRP A 49 3.41 16.45 -3.71
C TRP A 49 1.91 16.66 -3.74
N GLU A 50 1.23 15.77 -4.47
CA GLU A 50 -0.23 15.73 -4.55
C GLU A 50 -0.74 14.56 -3.74
N ARG A 51 -1.74 14.81 -2.88
CA ARG A 51 -2.40 13.74 -2.15
C ARG A 51 -3.34 13.01 -3.11
N THR A 52 -3.25 11.69 -3.08
CA THR A 52 -4.19 10.82 -3.79
C THR A 52 -5.57 10.98 -3.17
N PRO A 53 -6.67 11.06 -3.94
CA PRO A 53 -8.02 11.13 -3.39
C PRO A 53 -8.26 10.05 -2.32
N ASP A 54 -9.08 10.37 -1.32
CA ASP A 54 -9.33 9.54 -0.14
C ASP A 54 -10.03 8.21 -0.53
N ASN A 55 -9.26 7.27 -1.05
CA ASN A 55 -9.59 5.86 -1.15
C ASN A 55 -9.25 5.20 0.21
N ALA A 56 -9.63 5.85 1.31
CA ALA A 56 -9.04 5.69 2.65
C ALA A 56 -9.13 4.27 3.25
N GLU A 57 -9.90 3.37 2.64
CA GLU A 57 -10.00 1.96 3.03
C GLU A 57 -9.04 1.03 2.26
N VAL A 58 -8.42 1.50 1.18
CA VAL A 58 -7.72 0.65 0.19
C VAL A 58 -6.21 0.60 0.41
N LEU A 59 -5.62 1.45 1.29
CA LEU A 59 -4.20 1.78 1.13
C LEU A 59 -3.36 1.84 2.40
N VAL A 60 -2.63 0.75 2.62
CA VAL A 60 -1.19 0.70 2.99
C VAL A 60 -0.75 1.35 4.30
N SER A 61 -0.61 0.52 5.33
CA SER A 61 0.30 0.77 6.46
C SER A 61 1.66 0.05 6.32
N GLU A 62 1.77 -0.97 5.45
CA GLU A 62 2.88 -1.93 5.55
C GLU A 62 3.96 -1.77 4.47
N ALA A 63 3.61 -1.92 3.18
CA ALA A 63 4.60 -1.88 2.10
C ALA A 63 4.05 -1.48 0.73
N ILE A 64 4.95 -0.96 -0.11
CA ILE A 64 4.71 -0.60 -1.51
C ILE A 64 5.94 -0.95 -2.36
N SER A 65 5.71 -1.39 -3.58
CA SER A 65 6.74 -1.70 -4.57
C SER A 65 6.38 -1.12 -5.94
N PRO A 66 7.37 -0.66 -6.73
CA PRO A 66 7.14 -0.45 -8.16
C PRO A 66 6.83 -1.79 -8.84
N ALA A 67 5.98 -1.74 -9.87
CA ALA A 67 5.63 -2.86 -10.75
C ALA A 67 6.21 -2.68 -12.16
N GLY A 68 7.34 -1.98 -12.27
CA GLY A 68 7.95 -1.64 -13.56
C GLY A 68 7.01 -0.81 -14.44
N GLY A 69 6.84 -1.24 -15.69
CA GLY A 69 5.94 -0.61 -16.67
C GLY A 69 4.44 -0.77 -16.37
N ALA A 70 4.08 -1.59 -15.37
CA ALA A 70 2.70 -1.81 -14.96
C ALA A 70 2.24 -0.89 -13.80
N GLY A 71 3.12 -0.04 -13.27
CA GLY A 71 2.79 0.93 -12.21
C GLY A 71 3.32 0.54 -10.82
N PHE A 72 2.43 0.25 -9.88
CA PHE A 72 2.72 0.06 -8.45
C PHE A 72 1.90 -1.10 -7.84
N ALA A 73 2.45 -1.70 -6.79
CA ALA A 73 1.80 -2.70 -5.96
C ALA A 73 1.93 -2.32 -4.46
N ALA A 74 0.91 -2.62 -3.68
CA ALA A 74 0.78 -2.22 -2.28
C ALA A 74 0.15 -3.33 -1.44
N VAL A 75 0.48 -3.40 -0.15
CA VAL A 75 -0.11 -4.36 0.79
C VAL A 75 -0.43 -3.74 2.15
N GLY A 76 -1.44 -4.29 2.81
CA GLY A 76 -2.01 -3.80 4.07
C GLY A 76 -3.27 -4.59 4.41
N ASP A 77 -3.61 -4.68 5.70
CA ASP A 77 -4.82 -5.37 6.20
C ASP A 77 -5.08 -6.75 5.57
N GLY A 78 -4.02 -7.54 5.35
CA GLY A 78 -4.15 -8.90 4.81
C GLY A 78 -4.34 -8.98 3.28
N GLN A 79 -4.33 -7.85 2.59
CA GLN A 79 -4.69 -7.73 1.18
C GLN A 79 -3.56 -7.09 0.35
N ALA A 80 -3.66 -7.24 -0.97
CA ALA A 80 -2.78 -6.60 -1.93
C ALA A 80 -3.57 -5.83 -3.00
N TRP A 81 -2.99 -4.73 -3.47
CA TRP A 81 -3.57 -3.88 -4.50
C TRP A 81 -2.55 -3.52 -5.56
N THR A 82 -3.02 -3.28 -6.77
CA THR A 82 -2.22 -2.78 -7.89
C THR A 82 -2.76 -1.47 -8.40
N SER A 83 -1.89 -0.62 -8.92
CA SER A 83 -2.27 0.64 -9.54
C SER A 83 -1.35 0.97 -10.69
N ALA A 84 -1.90 1.22 -11.87
CA ALA A 84 -1.13 1.69 -13.01
C ALA A 84 -0.62 3.12 -12.76
N ASP A 85 -1.45 3.98 -12.16
CA ASP A 85 -1.24 5.41 -12.08
C ASP A 85 -1.02 5.93 -10.65
N GLY A 86 -0.95 5.08 -9.64
CA GLY A 86 -0.88 5.49 -8.23
C GLY A 86 -2.11 6.26 -7.71
N TYR A 87 -3.11 6.55 -8.55
CA TYR A 87 -4.35 7.25 -8.18
C TYR A 87 -5.49 6.26 -7.94
N SER A 88 -5.64 5.32 -8.87
CA SER A 88 -6.70 4.33 -8.88
C SER A 88 -6.12 2.98 -8.52
N TRP A 89 -6.63 2.39 -7.45
CA TRP A 89 -6.13 1.12 -6.94
C TRP A 89 -7.18 0.04 -7.10
N THR A 90 -6.73 -1.12 -7.56
CA THR A 90 -7.57 -2.30 -7.78
C THR A 90 -7.10 -3.40 -6.84
N LEU A 91 -8.04 -4.05 -6.15
CA LEU A 91 -7.76 -5.19 -5.29
C LEU A 91 -7.27 -6.36 -6.13
N ALA A 92 -6.13 -6.94 -5.75
CA ALA A 92 -5.61 -8.17 -6.33
C ALA A 92 -6.23 -9.37 -5.59
N GLU A 93 -7.47 -9.74 -5.95
CA GLU A 93 -8.26 -10.78 -5.25
C GLU A 93 -7.55 -12.14 -5.14
N ALA A 94 -6.65 -12.45 -6.07
CA ALA A 94 -5.85 -13.67 -6.04
C ALA A 94 -4.83 -13.70 -4.89
N VAL A 95 -4.44 -12.55 -4.35
CA VAL A 95 -3.65 -12.44 -3.11
C VAL A 95 -4.61 -12.23 -1.94
N HIS A 96 -5.10 -13.35 -1.40
CA HIS A 96 -5.89 -13.36 -0.18
C HIS A 96 -5.12 -14.08 0.92
N ALA A 97 -4.64 -13.34 1.91
CA ALA A 97 -4.02 -13.95 3.07
C ALA A 97 -5.09 -14.62 3.95
N PRO A 98 -4.77 -15.73 4.64
CA PRO A 98 -5.69 -16.34 5.60
C PRO A 98 -6.18 -15.33 6.65
N GLU A 99 -7.34 -15.59 7.26
CA GLU A 99 -7.79 -14.79 8.39
C GLU A 99 -6.73 -14.72 9.50
N GLY A 100 -6.46 -13.52 10.00
CA GLY A 100 -5.41 -13.28 10.99
C GLY A 100 -3.99 -13.26 10.43
N ALA A 101 -3.82 -13.36 9.12
CA ALA A 101 -2.54 -13.12 8.47
C ALA A 101 -2.30 -11.62 8.25
N ARG A 102 -1.05 -11.21 8.48
CA ARG A 102 -0.56 -9.88 8.19
C ARG A 102 0.36 -9.95 6.99
N VAL A 103 0.05 -9.19 5.95
CA VAL A 103 0.91 -9.04 4.78
C VAL A 103 1.83 -7.86 5.02
N THR A 104 3.14 -8.10 4.95
CA THR A 104 4.16 -7.13 5.40
C THR A 104 5.00 -6.58 4.26
N ASP A 105 5.10 -7.31 3.15
CA ASP A 105 5.91 -6.87 2.01
C ASP A 105 5.34 -7.40 0.69
N VAL A 106 5.70 -6.72 -0.40
CA VAL A 106 5.25 -7.05 -1.75
C VAL A 106 6.32 -6.73 -2.77
N SER A 107 6.43 -7.59 -3.78
CA SER A 107 7.27 -7.34 -4.95
C SER A 107 6.57 -7.77 -6.21
N VAL A 108 6.96 -7.18 -7.34
CA VAL A 108 6.44 -7.55 -8.66
C VAL A 108 7.61 -7.93 -9.56
N VAL A 109 7.49 -9.08 -10.21
CA VAL A 109 8.47 -9.61 -11.17
C VAL A 109 7.73 -10.01 -12.44
N GLY A 110 7.93 -9.26 -13.53
CA GLY A 110 7.15 -9.45 -14.74
C GLY A 110 5.67 -9.18 -14.48
N ASP A 111 4.83 -10.17 -14.78
CA ASP A 111 3.40 -10.14 -14.49
C ASP A 111 3.03 -10.78 -13.13
N GLN A 112 4.02 -11.17 -12.31
CA GLN A 112 3.76 -11.83 -11.03
C GLN A 112 3.91 -10.84 -9.87
N LEU A 113 2.86 -10.73 -9.06
CA LEU A 113 2.88 -10.10 -7.76
C LEU A 113 3.13 -11.18 -6.69
N VAL A 114 4.12 -10.95 -5.85
CA VAL A 114 4.47 -11.79 -4.71
C VAL A 114 4.27 -10.97 -3.44
N ALA A 115 3.37 -11.42 -2.59
CA ALA A 115 3.13 -10.84 -1.28
C ALA A 115 3.63 -11.81 -0.21
N VAL A 116 4.29 -11.27 0.81
CA VAL A 116 4.80 -12.06 1.95
C VAL A 116 4.30 -11.49 3.26
N GLY A 117 4.24 -12.35 4.27
CA GLY A 117 3.70 -11.97 5.55
C GLY A 117 3.83 -13.06 6.60
N GLU A 118 3.04 -12.91 7.65
CA GLU A 118 2.94 -13.86 8.74
C GLU A 118 1.48 -14.23 8.99
N VAL A 119 1.23 -15.49 9.32
CA VAL A 119 -0.05 -15.98 9.81
C VAL A 119 0.13 -16.49 11.23
N THR A 120 -0.79 -16.14 12.12
CA THR A 120 -0.80 -16.67 13.49
C THR A 120 -1.58 -17.98 13.50
N ASP A 121 -0.93 -19.08 13.86
CA ASP A 121 -1.59 -20.38 13.99
C ASP A 121 -2.48 -20.46 15.25
N LEU A 122 -3.32 -21.51 15.36
CA LEU A 122 -4.22 -21.69 16.50
C LEU A 122 -3.51 -21.80 17.85
N ALA A 123 -2.20 -22.09 17.86
CA ALA A 123 -1.38 -22.13 19.07
C ALA A 123 -0.70 -20.77 19.35
N GLY A 124 -0.99 -19.73 18.56
CA GLY A 124 -0.45 -18.39 18.72
C GLY A 124 0.94 -18.18 18.11
N ASN A 125 1.45 -19.11 17.30
CA ASN A 125 2.78 -18.95 16.69
C ASN A 125 2.68 -18.25 15.34
N ALA A 126 3.57 -17.29 15.11
CA ALA A 126 3.75 -16.68 13.79
C ALA A 126 4.42 -17.69 12.83
N ARG A 127 3.84 -17.85 11.65
CA ARG A 127 4.34 -18.67 10.54
C ARG A 127 4.49 -17.82 9.30
N PRO A 128 5.54 -18.02 8.49
CA PRO A 128 5.66 -17.31 7.22
C PRO A 128 4.49 -17.68 6.30
N TRP A 129 3.97 -16.68 5.61
CA TRP A 129 2.97 -16.81 4.56
C TRP A 129 3.49 -16.17 3.27
N VAL A 130 3.15 -16.77 2.14
CA VAL A 130 3.46 -16.25 0.80
C VAL A 130 2.21 -16.41 -0.07
N GLY A 131 1.79 -15.32 -0.70
CA GLY A 131 0.72 -15.29 -1.69
C GLY A 131 1.23 -14.81 -3.05
N HIS A 132 0.68 -15.36 -4.13
CA HIS A 132 1.03 -14.98 -5.49
C HIS A 132 -0.22 -14.60 -6.28
N ALA A 133 -0.09 -13.62 -7.17
CA ALA A 133 -1.11 -13.29 -8.16
C ALA A 133 -0.48 -12.86 -9.48
N THR A 134 -1.20 -13.09 -10.58
CA THR A 134 -0.87 -12.46 -11.86
C THR A 134 -1.46 -11.05 -11.88
N VAL A 135 -0.63 -10.05 -12.14
CA VAL A 135 -1.02 -8.68 -12.45
C VAL A 135 -1.63 -8.68 -13.84
N VAL A 136 -2.96 -8.66 -13.91
CA VAL A 136 -3.66 -8.58 -15.19
C VAL A 136 -3.67 -7.11 -15.62
N GLU A 137 -2.88 -6.76 -16.64
CA GLU A 137 -3.07 -5.50 -17.35
C GLU A 137 -4.46 -5.53 -17.99
N ARG A 138 -5.40 -4.73 -17.49
CA ARG A 138 -6.61 -4.47 -18.27
C ARG A 138 -6.23 -3.45 -19.36
N PRO A 139 -6.46 -3.73 -20.65
CA PRO A 139 -6.33 -2.71 -21.67
C PRO A 139 -7.31 -1.58 -21.35
N LEU A 140 -6.87 -0.33 -21.52
CA LEU A 140 -7.78 0.81 -21.53
C LEU A 140 -8.75 0.61 -22.71
N GLU A 141 -10.05 0.47 -22.41
CA GLU A 141 -11.13 0.51 -23.42
C GLU A 141 -11.37 1.95 -23.90
#